data_AF-S9V023-F1
#
_entry.id   AF-S9V023-F1
#
_cell.length_a   1.000
_cell.length_b   1.000
_cell.length_c   1.000
_cell.angle_alpha   90.00
_cell.angle_beta   90.00
_cell.angle_gamma   90.00
#
_symmetry.space_group_name_H-M   'P 1'
#
loop_
_entity.id
_entity.type
_entity.pdbx_description
1 polymer ?
#
loop_
_entity_poly.entity_id
_entity_poly.type
_entity_poly.pdbx_seq_one_letter_code
_entity_poly.pdbx_strand_id
1 'polypeptide(L)'
;MKIKNKVKHTHGDILACRRLRDAKLKARNYLVDIAYYSQRCGYTRMLKEFRDVSKSGAVSQAYHDLASRHRARYPNIEVLAVKSIPNHEVRHLNISQYHDSKLSFPLLQRRLRPDRKERAVIVKKGSKRAVVM
;
A
#
# COMPACT_ATOMS: atom_id res chain seq x y z
N MET A 1 -2.15 2.91 24.94
CA MET A 1 -2.83 3.29 26.20
C MET A 1 -2.06 4.33 27.02
N LYS A 2 -0.74 4.18 27.21
CA LYS A 2 0.06 5.12 28.01
C LYS A 2 -0.02 6.59 27.57
N ILE A 3 0.12 6.88 26.27
CA ILE A 3 0.16 8.28 25.78
C ILE A 3 -1.21 8.96 25.95
N LYS A 4 -2.31 8.31 25.57
CA LYS A 4 -3.66 8.90 25.60
C LYS A 4 -4.36 8.78 26.96
N ASN A 5 -4.25 7.62 27.62
CA ASN A 5 -5.03 7.28 28.83
C ASN A 5 -4.15 7.09 30.07
N LYS A 6 -2.84 7.35 30.00
CA LYS A 6 -1.88 7.21 31.12
C LYS A 6 -1.74 5.80 31.74
N VAL A 7 -2.34 4.76 31.13
CA VAL A 7 -2.22 3.36 31.57
C VAL A 7 -0.96 2.69 31.01
N LYS A 8 -0.12 2.12 31.89
CA LYS A 8 1.10 1.35 31.54
C LYS A 8 0.75 -0.11 31.24
N HIS A 9 1.60 -0.80 30.47
CA HIS A 9 1.41 -2.23 30.14
C HIS A 9 1.40 -3.14 31.39
N THR A 10 2.05 -2.74 32.48
CA THR A 10 2.07 -3.49 33.75
C THR A 10 0.76 -3.38 34.55
N HIS A 11 -0.09 -2.39 34.23
CA HIS A 11 -1.33 -2.10 34.98
C HIS A 11 -2.59 -2.35 34.13
N GLY A 12 -2.49 -3.10 33.03
CA GLY A 12 -3.63 -3.31 32.16
C GLY A 12 -3.51 -4.59 31.33
N ASP A 13 -4.68 -5.18 31.07
CA ASP A 13 -4.80 -6.48 30.40
C ASP A 13 -5.40 -6.35 28.99
N ILE A 14 -5.05 -7.29 28.12
CA ILE A 14 -5.59 -7.39 26.76
C ILE A 14 -6.74 -8.38 26.77
N LEU A 15 -7.97 -7.89 26.58
CA LEU A 15 -9.16 -8.74 26.57
C LEU A 15 -9.32 -9.53 25.26
N ALA A 16 -8.99 -8.93 24.11
CA ALA A 16 -9.11 -9.59 22.81
C ALA A 16 -8.17 -8.98 21.76
N CYS A 17 -7.49 -9.86 21.01
CA CYS A 17 -6.73 -9.52 19.81
C CYS A 17 -7.24 -10.36 18.64
N ARG A 18 -8.12 -9.80 17.81
CA ARG A 18 -8.71 -10.50 16.66
C ARG A 18 -8.33 -9.83 15.36
N ARG A 19 -7.95 -10.62 14.36
CA ARG A 19 -7.71 -10.13 13.01
C ARG A 19 -9.04 -9.89 12.30
N LEU A 20 -9.25 -8.66 11.85
CA LEU A 20 -10.37 -8.32 10.97
C LEU A 20 -10.05 -8.76 9.54
N ARG A 21 -11.02 -9.38 8.88
CA ARG A 21 -10.94 -9.78 7.47
C ARG A 21 -11.89 -8.92 6.65
N ASP A 22 -11.46 -8.55 5.45
CA ASP A 22 -12.35 -7.86 4.51
C ASP A 22 -13.39 -8.84 3.94
N ALA A 23 -14.63 -8.38 3.81
CA ALA A 23 -15.75 -9.25 3.43
C ALA A 23 -15.68 -9.72 1.98
N LYS A 24 -15.18 -8.88 1.05
CA LYS A 24 -15.11 -9.20 -0.38
C LYS A 24 -13.90 -8.55 -1.03
N LEU A 25 -13.15 -9.33 -1.80
CA LEU A 25 -12.12 -8.87 -2.72
C LEU A 25 -12.77 -8.13 -3.89
N LYS A 26 -12.78 -6.79 -3.84
CA LYS A 26 -13.23 -5.92 -4.92
C LYS A 26 -12.36 -4.67 -4.91
N ALA A 27 -11.95 -4.20 -6.09
CA ALA A 27 -11.25 -2.92 -6.21
C ALA A 27 -12.15 -1.79 -5.68
N ARG A 28 -11.64 -1.03 -4.71
CA ARG A 28 -12.31 0.08 -4.04
C ARG A 28 -11.32 1.23 -3.89
N ASN A 29 -11.86 2.41 -3.66
CA ASN A 29 -11.07 3.57 -3.26
C ASN A 29 -11.10 3.68 -1.74
N TYR A 30 -9.96 3.97 -1.15
CA TYR A 30 -9.79 4.13 0.28
C TYR A 30 -9.19 5.50 0.58
N LEU A 31 -9.84 6.21 1.49
CA LEU A 31 -9.27 7.38 2.14
C LEU A 31 -8.54 6.91 3.40
N VAL A 32 -7.23 7.11 3.43
CA VAL A 32 -6.35 6.80 4.55
C VAL A 32 -5.90 8.11 5.17
N ASP A 33 -6.38 8.37 6.38
CA ASP A 33 -6.00 9.52 7.18
C ASP A 33 -4.80 9.13 8.05
N ILE A 34 -3.67 9.78 7.83
CA ILE A 34 -2.39 9.39 8.38
C ILE A 34 -1.70 10.60 8.97
N ALA A 35 -1.13 10.45 10.15
CA ALA A 35 -0.15 11.37 10.69
C ALA A 35 1.23 10.73 10.63
N TYR A 36 2.26 11.50 10.28
CA TYR A 36 3.63 11.04 10.42
C TYR A 36 4.50 12.08 11.10
N TYR A 37 5.51 11.61 11.82
CA TYR A 37 6.51 12.43 12.47
C TYR A 37 7.78 12.51 11.62
N SER A 38 8.30 13.73 11.47
CA SER A 38 9.62 14.00 10.93
C SER A 38 10.39 14.94 11.86
N GLN A 39 11.71 14.76 11.94
CA GLN A 39 12.56 15.67 12.74
C GLN A 39 12.53 17.11 12.22
N ARG A 40 12.27 17.31 10.92
CA ARG A 40 12.33 18.62 10.25
C ARG A 40 11.05 19.44 10.45
N CYS A 41 9.88 18.79 10.38
CA CYS A 41 8.59 19.48 10.36
C CYS A 41 7.65 19.05 11.50
N GLY A 42 8.12 18.18 12.40
CA GLY A 42 7.30 17.61 13.47
C GLY A 42 6.22 16.68 12.94
N TYR A 43 5.04 16.74 13.55
CA TYR A 43 3.88 15.94 13.16
C TYR A 43 3.13 16.59 12.00
N THR A 44 3.04 15.87 10.88
CA THR A 44 2.28 16.29 9.70
C THR A 44 1.13 15.31 9.48
N ARG A 45 -0.09 15.82 9.40
CA ARG A 45 -1.28 15.04 9.04
C ARG A 45 -1.52 15.14 7.53
N MET A 46 -1.84 14.02 6.91
CA MET A 46 -2.12 13.93 5.49
C MET A 46 -3.28 12.98 5.22
N LEU A 47 -4.21 13.44 4.40
CA LEU A 47 -5.25 12.61 3.79
C LEU A 47 -4.70 12.10 2.46
N LYS A 48 -4.54 10.78 2.35
CA LYS A 48 -4.14 10.13 1.10
C LYS A 48 -5.22 9.19 0.63
N GLU A 49 -5.45 9.20 -0.66
CA GLU A 49 -6.37 8.29 -1.32
C GLU A 49 -5.55 7.16 -1.96
N PHE A 50 -6.05 5.94 -1.88
CA PHE A 50 -5.44 4.77 -2.51
C PHE A 50 -6.53 3.91 -3.16
N ARG A 51 -6.18 3.20 -4.23
CA ARG A 51 -7.05 2.22 -4.87
C ARG A 51 -6.50 0.83 -4.61
N ASP A 52 -7.24 0.04 -3.85
CA ASP A 52 -6.84 -1.32 -3.49
C ASP A 52 -8.06 -2.24 -3.32
N VAL A 53 -7.81 -3.54 -3.18
CA VAL A 53 -8.84 -4.54 -2.91
C VAL A 53 -9.19 -4.67 -1.42
N SER A 54 -8.34 -4.15 -0.52
CA SER A 54 -8.43 -4.37 0.93
C SER A 54 -8.11 -3.11 1.75
N LYS A 55 -8.62 -3.00 2.98
CA LYS A 55 -8.22 -1.91 3.89
C LYS A 55 -6.76 -2.04 4.30
N SER A 56 -6.32 -3.26 4.58
CA SER A 56 -4.94 -3.53 4.97
C SER A 56 -3.94 -3.19 3.86
N GLY A 57 -4.24 -3.54 2.61
CA GLY A 57 -3.37 -3.24 1.48
C GLY A 57 -3.32 -1.76 1.15
N ALA A 58 -4.44 -1.03 1.28
CA ALA A 58 -4.43 0.44 1.20
C ALA A 58 -3.52 1.08 2.25
N VAL A 59 -3.56 0.60 3.50
CA VAL A 59 -2.65 1.06 4.56
C VAL A 59 -1.20 0.68 4.27
N SER A 60 -0.93 -0.53 3.79
CA SER A 60 0.42 -0.95 3.38
C SER A 60 0.97 -0.10 2.25
N GLN A 61 0.17 0.19 1.22
CA GLN A 61 0.54 1.13 0.16
C GLN A 61 0.88 2.50 0.74
N ALA A 62 0.10 2.98 1.70
CA ALA A 62 0.37 4.26 2.35
C ALA A 62 1.69 4.29 3.13
N TYR A 63 2.04 3.20 3.82
CA TYR A 63 3.36 3.05 4.45
C TYR A 63 4.49 3.11 3.41
N HIS A 64 4.36 2.40 2.29
CA HIS A 64 5.36 2.44 1.21
C HIS A 64 5.47 3.82 0.56
N ASP A 65 4.34 4.50 0.41
CA ASP A 65 4.28 5.85 -0.16
C ASP A 65 4.94 6.88 0.76
N LEU A 66 4.68 6.82 2.07
CA LEU A 66 5.33 7.66 3.07
C LEU A 66 6.82 7.36 3.22
N ALA A 67 7.21 6.08 3.15
CA ALA A 67 8.61 5.69 3.19
C ALA A 67 9.39 6.20 1.97
N SER A 68 8.79 6.18 0.78
CA SER A 68 9.46 6.63 -0.45
C SER A 68 9.51 8.16 -0.56
N ARG A 69 8.38 8.85 -0.36
CA ARG A 69 8.28 10.31 -0.57
C ARG A 69 8.79 11.13 0.61
N HIS A 70 8.56 10.65 1.83
CA HIS A 70 8.83 11.42 3.06
C HIS A 70 9.86 10.76 3.97
N ARG A 71 10.41 9.60 3.58
CA ARG A 71 11.39 8.82 4.37
C ARG A 71 10.87 8.47 5.77
N ALA A 72 9.55 8.43 5.94
CA ALA A 72 8.91 8.11 7.21
C ALA A 72 8.94 6.59 7.43
N ARG A 73 9.40 6.17 8.61
CA ARG A 73 9.45 4.75 9.01
C ARG A 73 8.19 4.37 9.75
N TYR A 74 7.90 3.06 9.80
CA TYR A 74 6.72 2.51 10.46
C TYR A 74 6.43 3.07 11.88
N PRO A 75 7.42 3.19 12.79
CA PRO A 75 7.16 3.69 14.15
C PRO A 75 6.74 5.16 14.21
N ASN A 76 7.06 5.93 13.17
CA ASN A 76 6.78 7.37 13.11
C ASN A 76 5.46 7.68 12.40
N ILE A 77 4.69 6.66 12.02
CA ILE A 77 3.46 6.81 11.25
C ILE A 77 2.29 6.27 12.08
N GLU A 78 1.29 7.12 12.28
CA GLU A 78 0.04 6.78 12.95
C GLU A 78 -1.11 6.81 11.93
N VAL A 79 -1.82 5.69 11.79
CA VAL A 79 -3.04 5.62 10.97
C VAL A 79 -4.23 6.01 11.84
N LEU A 80 -4.92 7.08 11.45
CA LEU A 80 -6.02 7.67 12.21
C LEU A 80 -7.36 7.05 11.81
N ALA A 81 -7.63 6.98 10.50
CA ALA A 81 -8.86 6.42 9.97
C ALA A 81 -8.64 5.83 8.58
N VAL A 82 -9.40 4.77 8.28
CA VAL A 82 -9.41 4.14 6.95
C VAL A 82 -10.86 3.94 6.54
N LYS A 83 -11.28 4.65 5.49
CA LYS A 83 -12.65 4.62 4.98
C LYS A 83 -12.66 4.22 3.51
N SER A 84 -13.58 3.36 3.12
CA SER A 84 -13.86 3.13 1.69
C SER A 84 -14.73 4.28 1.18
N ILE A 85 -14.32 4.93 0.10
CA ILE A 85 -15.01 6.08 -0.49
C ILE A 85 -15.59 5.71 -1.87
N PRO A 86 -16.75 6.26 -2.26
CA PRO A 86 -17.30 6.09 -3.60
C PRO A 86 -16.48 6.87 -4.64
N ASN A 87 -16.67 6.53 -5.93
CA ASN A 87 -15.87 7.10 -7.02
C ASN A 87 -15.96 8.63 -7.14
N HIS A 88 -17.10 9.23 -6.80
CA HIS A 88 -17.32 10.68 -6.93
C HIS A 88 -16.68 11.51 -5.81
N GLU A 89 -16.31 10.88 -4.68
CA GLU A 89 -15.66 11.58 -3.55
C GLU A 89 -14.14 11.66 -3.69
N VAL A 90 -13.55 10.87 -4.60
CA VAL A 90 -12.11 10.87 -4.86
C VAL A 90 -11.69 12.19 -5.50
N ARG A 91 -10.74 12.88 -4.87
CA ARG A 91 -10.26 14.18 -5.36
C ARG A 91 -9.03 14.06 -6.27
N HIS A 92 -8.22 13.01 -6.13
CA HIS A 92 -6.98 12.89 -6.89
C HIS A 92 -7.19 12.27 -8.29
N LEU A 93 -6.76 13.00 -9.32
CA LEU A 93 -6.84 12.58 -10.73
C LEU A 93 -6.15 11.23 -11.00
N ASN A 94 -5.03 10.97 -10.32
CA ASN A 94 -4.25 9.71 -10.45
C ASN A 94 -5.08 8.46 -10.10
N ILE A 95 -6.11 8.60 -9.27
CA ILE A 95 -7.01 7.50 -8.90
C ILE A 95 -8.29 7.57 -9.74
N SER A 96 -8.78 8.79 -9.97
CA SER A 96 -10.00 9.03 -10.76
C SER A 96 -9.93 8.46 -12.17
N GLN A 97 -8.74 8.46 -12.80
CA GLN A 97 -8.53 7.85 -14.12
C GLN A 97 -8.92 6.35 -14.21
N TYR A 98 -8.98 5.64 -13.08
CA TYR A 98 -9.35 4.23 -13.02
C TYR A 98 -10.85 3.97 -12.80
N HIS A 99 -11.68 5.01 -12.84
CA HIS A 99 -13.12 4.89 -12.61
C HIS A 99 -13.92 4.53 -13.86
N ASP A 100 -13.37 4.81 -15.05
CA ASP A 100 -14.04 4.50 -16.30
C ASP A 100 -14.22 2.98 -16.46
N SER A 101 -15.47 2.57 -16.68
CA SER A 101 -15.85 1.18 -16.96
C SER A 101 -15.27 0.65 -18.28
N LYS A 102 -14.97 1.52 -19.24
CA LYS A 102 -14.43 1.18 -20.56
C LYS A 102 -12.93 1.45 -20.67
N LEU A 103 -12.24 1.63 -19.54
CA LEU A 103 -10.80 1.88 -19.52
C LEU A 103 -10.04 0.74 -20.20
N SER A 104 -9.25 1.10 -21.20
CA SER A 104 -8.33 0.19 -21.90
C SER A 104 -6.97 0.85 -22.03
N PHE A 105 -5.91 0.09 -21.77
CA PHE A 105 -4.53 0.56 -21.90
C PHE A 105 -3.61 -0.57 -22.37
N PRO A 106 -2.69 -0.30 -23.32
CA PRO A 106 -1.72 -1.29 -23.77
C PRO A 106 -0.59 -1.49 -22.76
N LEU A 107 0.00 -2.68 -22.75
CA LEU A 107 1.22 -2.97 -21.99
C LEU A 107 2.44 -2.93 -22.94
N LEU A 108 2.98 -1.73 -23.16
CA LEU A 108 4.00 -1.48 -24.20
C LEU A 108 5.35 -2.14 -23.89
N GLN A 109 5.99 -1.80 -22.75
CA GLN A 109 7.35 -2.25 -22.42
C GLN A 109 7.36 -3.40 -21.41
N ARG A 110 6.85 -4.57 -21.81
CA ARG A 110 6.81 -5.75 -20.93
C ARG A 110 8.20 -6.37 -20.77
N ARG A 111 8.68 -6.48 -19.52
CA ARG A 111 9.84 -7.31 -19.18
C ARG A 111 9.38 -8.71 -18.81
N LEU A 112 9.22 -9.58 -19.82
CA LEU A 112 8.90 -10.99 -19.60
C LEU A 112 10.10 -11.70 -18.97
N ARG A 113 9.95 -12.16 -17.73
CA ARG A 113 10.93 -13.01 -17.07
C ARG A 113 10.50 -14.47 -17.24
N PRO A 114 11.41 -15.40 -17.52
CA PRO A 114 11.08 -16.83 -17.54
C PRO A 114 10.66 -17.28 -16.14
N ASP A 115 9.92 -18.37 -16.08
CA ASP A 115 9.60 -19.02 -14.82
C ASP A 115 10.87 -19.41 -14.07
N ARG A 116 10.79 -19.43 -12.74
CA ARG A 116 11.98 -19.63 -11.88
C ARG A 116 12.76 -20.90 -12.24
N LYS A 117 12.06 -21.96 -12.66
CA LYS A 117 12.64 -23.25 -13.06
C LYS A 117 13.42 -23.19 -14.38
N GLU A 118 13.03 -22.29 -15.29
CA GLU A 118 13.60 -22.19 -16.64
C GLU A 118 14.60 -21.03 -16.77
N ARG A 119 14.94 -20.38 -15.66
CA ARG A 119 15.83 -19.24 -15.66
C ARG A 119 17.26 -19.67 -16.00
N ALA A 120 17.72 -19.25 -17.18
CA ALA A 120 19.12 -19.37 -17.59
C ALA A 120 19.91 -18.10 -17.30
N VAL A 121 21.21 -18.23 -17.04
CA VAL A 121 22.13 -17.09 -16.85
C VAL A 121 22.52 -16.50 -18.20
N ILE A 122 22.90 -17.35 -19.15
CA ILE A 122 23.27 -16.95 -20.51
C ILE A 122 22.36 -17.70 -21.49
N VAL A 123 21.84 -16.98 -22.49
CA VAL A 123 20.96 -17.51 -23.53
C VAL A 123 21.57 -17.18 -24.89
N LYS A 124 21.56 -18.15 -25.80
CA LYS A 124 22.05 -17.94 -27.16
C LYS A 124 21.21 -16.88 -27.88
N LYS A 125 21.86 -15.88 -28.48
CA LYS A 125 21.18 -14.83 -29.26
C LYS A 125 20.31 -15.45 -30.36
N GLY A 126 19.04 -15.02 -30.45
CA GLY A 126 18.06 -15.54 -31.42
C GLY A 126 17.49 -16.92 -31.08
N SER A 127 17.82 -17.50 -29.92
CA SER A 127 17.29 -18.78 -29.46
C SER A 127 16.85 -18.68 -28.00
N LYS A 128 16.04 -19.64 -27.54
CA LYS A 128 15.73 -19.83 -26.12
C LYS A 128 16.67 -20.85 -25.46
N ARG A 129 17.66 -21.36 -26.18
CA ARG A 129 18.64 -22.33 -25.64
C ARG A 129 19.54 -21.65 -24.61
N ALA A 130 19.54 -22.19 -23.40
CA ALA A 130 20.52 -21.86 -22.38
C ALA A 130 21.91 -22.29 -22.85
N VAL A 131 22.89 -21.40 -22.67
CA VAL A 131 24.30 -21.74 -22.84
C VAL A 131 24.91 -21.71 -21.45
N VAL A 132 25.39 -22.84 -21.00
CA VAL A 132 26.14 -22.97 -19.76
C VAL A 132 27.58 -23.26 -20.21
N MET A 133 28.53 -22.45 -19.74
CA MET A 133 29.96 -22.75 -19.91
C MET A 133 30.33 -23.94 -19.03
#